data_AF-A0A975K8S4-F1
#
_entry.id   AF-A0A975K8S4-F1
#
_cell.length_a   1.000
_cell.length_b   1.000
_cell.length_c   1.000
_cell.angle_alpha   90.00
_cell.angle_beta   90.00
_cell.angle_gamma   90.00
#
_symmetry.space_group_name_H-M   'P 1'
#
loop_
_entity.id
_entity.type
_entity.pdbx_description
1 polymer ?
#
loop_
_entity_poly.entity_id
_entity_poly.type
_entity_poly.pdbx_seq_one_letter_code
_entity_poly.pdbx_strand_id
1 'polypeptide(L)'
;MVRVGYNSIFSQDLAWVNVWPSQFAKEVSHSFLGGMTHSNPNYRSHFMTTEYVETRAATKPILMTDPVYRGLKAAHPNVDYVAAGWFKKVVVEVPGYTGDVYGGDVTFNAFSQ
;
A
#
# COMPACT_ATOMS: atom_id res chain seq x y z
N MET A 1 8.87 -7.70 -19.51
CA MET A 1 9.23 -8.38 -18.24
C MET A 1 7.94 -8.55 -17.43
N VAL A 2 7.79 -9.60 -16.62
CA VAL A 2 6.62 -9.74 -15.74
C VAL A 2 7.04 -9.42 -14.32
N ARG A 3 6.36 -8.48 -13.67
CA ARG A 3 6.60 -8.18 -12.26
C ARG A 3 5.52 -8.85 -11.43
N VAL A 4 5.92 -9.72 -10.52
CA VAL A 4 5.04 -10.60 -9.75
C VAL A 4 5.13 -10.22 -8.28
N GLY A 5 3.97 -10.05 -7.66
CA GLY A 5 3.82 -9.73 -6.24
C GLY A 5 3.49 -10.99 -5.45
N TYR A 6 4.36 -11.29 -4.49
CA TYR A 6 4.19 -12.38 -3.52
C TYR A 6 3.90 -11.82 -2.12
N ASN A 7 3.18 -12.58 -1.30
CA ASN A 7 3.11 -12.28 0.14
C ASN A 7 4.52 -12.30 0.74
N SER A 8 4.89 -11.22 1.42
CA SER A 8 6.10 -11.17 2.24
C SER A 8 5.89 -11.97 3.53
N ILE A 9 6.92 -12.70 3.94
CA ILE A 9 6.94 -13.42 5.23
C ILE A 9 7.18 -12.42 6.39
N PHE A 10 7.78 -11.26 6.09
CA PHE A 10 8.26 -10.29 7.09
C PHE A 10 7.42 -9.00 7.16
N SER A 11 6.48 -8.79 6.24
CA SER A 11 5.64 -7.59 6.18
C SER A 11 4.26 -7.91 5.63
N GLN A 12 3.27 -7.06 5.89
CA GLN A 12 1.94 -7.14 5.25
C GLN A 12 1.96 -6.64 3.79
N ASP A 13 3.13 -6.28 3.27
CA ASP A 13 3.30 -5.74 1.91
C ASP A 13 3.63 -6.86 0.91
N LEU A 14 3.37 -6.58 -0.38
CA LEU A 14 3.78 -7.45 -1.47
C LEU A 14 5.29 -7.33 -1.72
N ALA A 15 6.00 -8.46 -1.69
CA ALA A 15 7.35 -8.57 -2.18
C ALA A 15 7.31 -8.69 -3.72
N TRP A 16 7.79 -7.65 -4.41
CA TRP A 16 7.80 -7.59 -5.86
C TRP A 16 9.10 -8.15 -6.44
N VAL A 17 8.98 -9.11 -7.35
CA VAL A 17 10.13 -9.68 -8.07
C VAL A 17 9.90 -9.65 -9.57
N ASN A 18 11.00 -9.55 -10.31
CA ASN A 18 10.99 -9.57 -11.76
C ASN A 18 11.23 -11.00 -12.25
N VAL A 19 10.36 -11.46 -13.14
CA VAL A 19 10.36 -12.83 -13.67
C VAL A 19 10.28 -12.77 -15.20
N TRP A 20 10.93 -13.73 -15.87
CA TRP A 20 10.80 -13.85 -17.32
C TRP A 20 9.39 -14.33 -17.69
N PRO A 21 8.78 -13.81 -18.78
CA PRO A 21 7.42 -14.22 -19.17
C PRO A 21 7.28 -15.74 -19.34
N SER A 22 8.31 -16.40 -19.87
CA SER A 22 8.33 -17.86 -20.05
C SER A 22 8.39 -18.65 -18.75
N GLN A 23 8.95 -18.08 -17.68
CA GLN A 23 8.95 -18.69 -16.35
C GLN A 23 7.59 -18.48 -15.69
N PHE A 24 7.05 -17.26 -15.73
CA PHE A 24 5.72 -16.95 -15.20
C PHE A 24 4.63 -17.83 -15.84
N ALA A 25 4.66 -17.99 -17.17
CA ALA A 25 3.68 -18.82 -17.88
C ALA A 25 3.71 -20.30 -17.49
N LYS A 26 4.85 -20.84 -17.04
CA LYS A 26 4.94 -22.23 -16.55
C LYS A 26 4.29 -22.42 -15.18
N GLU A 27 4.18 -21.34 -14.41
CA GLU A 27 3.60 -21.35 -13.08
C GLU A 27 2.10 -21.05 -13.09
N VAL A 28 1.55 -20.59 -14.22
CA VAL A 28 0.12 -20.37 -14.40
C VAL A 28 -0.54 -21.62 -14.98
N SER A 29 -1.61 -22.08 -14.34
CA SER A 29 -2.41 -23.23 -14.74
C SER A 29 -3.90 -22.89 -14.76
N HIS A 30 -4.70 -23.71 -15.45
CA HIS A 30 -6.15 -23.62 -15.36
C HIS A 30 -6.65 -24.33 -14.12
N SER A 31 -7.52 -23.66 -13.36
CA SER A 31 -8.30 -24.28 -12.30
C SER A 31 -9.50 -25.03 -12.88
N PHE A 32 -9.89 -26.09 -12.19
CA PHE A 32 -11.05 -26.90 -12.52
C PHE A 32 -12.37 -26.10 -12.53
N LEU A 33 -12.47 -25.03 -11.74
CA LEU A 33 -13.67 -24.20 -11.60
C LEU A 33 -13.79 -23.08 -12.64
N GLY A 34 -12.87 -23.01 -13.61
CA GLY A 34 -12.80 -21.91 -14.55
C GLY A 34 -12.07 -20.72 -13.93
N GLY A 35 -10.81 -20.56 -14.30
CA GLY A 35 -9.97 -19.47 -13.80
C GLY A 35 -8.50 -19.85 -13.94
N MET A 36 -7.63 -18.84 -13.98
CA MET A 36 -6.19 -19.06 -13.94
C MET A 36 -5.72 -19.09 -12.48
N THR A 37 -4.96 -20.11 -12.13
CA THR A 37 -4.28 -20.26 -10.84
C THR A 37 -2.78 -20.19 -11.01
N HIS A 38 -2.08 -19.77 -9.98
CA HIS A 38 -0.62 -19.78 -9.95
C HIS A 38 -0.14 -20.89 -9.01
N SER A 39 0.90 -21.62 -9.39
CA SER A 39 1.45 -22.76 -8.63
C SER A 39 2.02 -22.36 -7.28
N ASN A 40 2.58 -21.15 -7.19
CA ASN A 40 3.08 -20.57 -5.95
C ASN A 40 1.93 -20.08 -5.05
N PRO A 41 1.71 -20.63 -3.84
CA PRO A 41 0.63 -20.23 -2.94
C PRO A 41 0.75 -18.80 -2.39
N ASN A 42 1.96 -18.23 -2.43
CA ASN A 42 2.21 -16.85 -2.02
C ASN A 42 1.90 -15.84 -3.12
N TYR A 43 1.56 -16.27 -4.33
CA TYR A 43 1.20 -15.39 -5.44
C TYR A 43 -0.04 -14.54 -5.11
N ARG A 44 -0.01 -13.26 -5.46
CA ARG A 44 -1.15 -12.34 -5.26
C ARG A 44 -1.50 -11.54 -6.50
N SER A 45 -0.51 -11.05 -7.23
CA SER A 45 -0.75 -10.18 -8.38
C SER A 45 0.44 -10.21 -9.33
N HIS A 46 0.21 -9.80 -10.58
CA HIS A 46 1.26 -9.54 -11.54
C HIS A 46 0.85 -8.40 -12.46
N PHE A 47 1.83 -7.80 -13.12
CA PHE A 47 1.61 -6.97 -14.30
C PHE A 47 2.75 -7.16 -15.29
N MET A 48 2.44 -6.98 -16.57
CA MET A 48 3.40 -7.07 -17.66
C MET A 48 3.62 -5.67 -18.23
N THR A 49 4.88 -5.30 -18.40
CA THR A 49 5.27 -4.04 -19.02
C THR A 49 6.53 -4.23 -19.86
N THR A 50 6.64 -3.43 -20.91
CA THR A 50 7.84 -3.27 -21.74
C THR A 50 8.71 -2.12 -21.25
N GLU A 51 8.21 -1.29 -20.36
CA GLU A 51 8.87 -0.08 -19.85
C GLU A 51 9.37 -0.26 -18.42
N TYR A 52 10.34 0.57 -18.02
CA TYR A 52 10.78 0.67 -16.63
C TYR A 52 9.67 1.30 -15.78
N VAL A 53 9.26 0.63 -14.71
CA VAL A 53 8.21 1.12 -13.81
C VAL A 53 8.81 1.43 -12.45
N GLU A 54 8.92 2.72 -12.15
CA GLU A 54 9.16 3.19 -10.80
C GLU A 54 7.90 3.04 -9.97
N THR A 55 7.97 2.19 -8.95
CA THR A 55 6.91 2.04 -7.96
C THR A 55 7.23 2.93 -6.78
N ARG A 56 6.32 3.86 -6.44
CA ARG A 56 6.35 4.56 -5.15
C ARG A 56 5.49 3.84 -4.12
N ALA A 57 5.81 4.03 -2.84
CA ALA A 57 4.92 3.59 -1.77
C ALA A 57 3.52 4.19 -2.00
N ALA A 58 2.48 3.39 -1.75
CA ALA A 58 1.12 3.87 -1.88
C ALA A 58 0.90 5.06 -0.94
N THR A 59 0.26 6.10 -1.46
CA THR A 59 -0.19 7.23 -0.66
C THR A 59 -1.15 6.72 0.42
N LYS A 60 -0.92 7.08 1.67
CA LYS A 60 -1.82 6.72 2.78
C LYS A 60 -3.22 7.31 2.53
N PRO A 61 -4.31 6.61 2.92
CA PRO A 61 -5.67 7.00 2.57
C PRO A 61 -6.09 8.34 3.16
N ILE A 62 -5.57 8.70 4.34
CA ILE A 62 -5.79 10.00 4.96
C ILE A 62 -4.49 10.78 4.92
N LEU A 63 -4.52 11.97 4.31
CA LEU A 63 -3.43 12.94 4.29
C LEU A 63 -3.84 14.23 4.98
N MET A 64 -2.91 14.84 5.69
CA MET A 64 -3.10 16.15 6.31
C MET A 64 -1.80 16.96 6.28
N THR A 65 -1.93 18.27 6.08
CA THR A 65 -0.83 19.22 6.20
C THR A 65 -0.44 19.39 7.67
N ASP A 66 0.80 19.83 7.94
CA ASP A 66 1.27 20.07 9.30
C ASP A 66 0.34 20.98 10.14
N PRO A 67 -0.21 22.10 9.62
CA PRO A 67 -1.17 22.91 10.38
C PRO A 67 -2.43 22.13 10.78
N VAL A 68 -2.99 21.32 9.88
CA VAL A 68 -4.18 20.51 10.15
C VAL A 68 -3.85 19.44 11.19
N TYR A 69 -2.70 18.77 11.07
CA TYR A 69 -2.28 17.76 12.04
C TYR A 69 -2.06 18.35 13.44
N ARG A 70 -1.42 19.53 13.52
CA ARG A 70 -1.24 20.23 14.81
C ARG A 70 -2.57 20.63 15.43
N GLY A 71 -3.50 21.14 14.63
CA GLY A 71 -4.86 21.46 15.07
C GLY A 71 -5.59 20.23 15.62
N LEU A 72 -5.51 19.10 14.91
CA LEU A 72 -6.09 17.83 15.34
C LEU A 72 -5.52 17.37 16.69
N LYS A 73 -4.20 17.40 16.85
CA LYS A 73 -3.53 17.03 18.11
C LYS A 73 -3.91 17.96 19.27
N ALA A 74 -4.06 19.26 19.00
CA ALA A 74 -4.44 20.24 20.01
C ALA A 74 -5.90 20.07 20.45
N ALA A 75 -6.81 19.77 19.52
CA ALA A 75 -8.23 19.57 19.81
C ALA A 75 -8.51 18.23 20.52
N HIS A 76 -7.75 17.19 20.19
CA HIS A 76 -7.99 15.83 20.70
C HIS A 76 -6.67 15.15 21.13
N PRO A 77 -6.03 15.59 22.23
CA PRO A 77 -4.71 15.08 22.61
C PRO A 77 -4.70 13.61 23.07
N ASN A 78 -5.83 13.10 23.56
CA ASN A 78 -5.91 11.80 24.25
C ASN A 78 -6.59 10.69 23.44
N VAL A 79 -7.03 10.97 22.21
CA VAL A 79 -7.64 9.95 21.33
C VAL A 79 -6.55 9.02 20.79
N ASP A 80 -6.88 7.74 20.62
CA ASP A 80 -5.90 6.70 20.27
C ASP A 80 -5.09 7.04 19.01
N TYR A 81 -5.74 7.59 17.98
CA TYR A 81 -5.06 7.94 16.73
C TYR A 81 -4.05 9.09 16.86
N VAL A 82 -4.16 9.92 17.90
CA VAL A 82 -3.17 10.95 18.26
C VAL A 82 -2.15 10.38 19.24
N ALA A 83 -2.60 9.78 20.34
CA ALA A 83 -1.76 9.29 21.42
C ALA A 83 -0.80 8.18 20.98
N ALA A 84 -1.26 7.27 20.12
CA ALA A 84 -0.44 6.19 19.57
C ALA A 84 0.29 6.58 18.27
N GLY A 85 0.20 7.85 17.83
CA GLY A 85 0.98 8.36 16.69
C GLY A 85 0.67 7.66 15.36
N TRP A 86 -0.61 7.40 15.08
CA TRP A 86 -1.02 6.66 13.88
C TRP A 86 -0.78 7.44 12.57
N PHE A 87 -0.64 8.75 12.66
CA PHE A 87 -0.24 9.60 11.55
C PHE A 87 1.28 9.81 11.55
N LYS A 88 1.94 9.44 10.45
CA LYS A 88 3.39 9.56 10.26
C LYS A 88 3.70 10.53 9.14
N LYS A 89 4.85 11.20 9.23
CA LYS A 89 5.33 12.06 8.15
C LYS A 89 5.50 11.23 6.87
N VAL A 90 4.96 11.72 5.76
CA VAL A 90 5.03 11.08 4.44
C VAL A 90 5.68 12.02 3.43
N VAL A 91 6.39 11.46 2.46
CA VAL A 91 6.98 12.22 1.36
C VAL A 91 6.00 12.21 0.20
N VAL A 92 5.16 13.24 0.14
CA VAL A 92 4.18 13.48 -0.93
C VAL A 92 4.25 14.95 -1.33
N GLU A 93 4.26 15.20 -2.63
CA GLU A 93 4.15 16.54 -3.18
C GLU A 93 2.67 16.94 -3.25
N VAL A 94 2.33 18.05 -2.60
CA VAL A 94 0.99 18.66 -2.64
C VAL A 94 1.11 19.97 -3.41
N PRO A 95 0.43 20.14 -4.56
CA PRO A 95 0.49 21.37 -5.33
C PRO A 95 0.16 22.60 -4.47
N GLY A 96 1.06 23.58 -4.43
CA GLY A 96 0.88 24.81 -3.66
C GLY A 96 1.19 24.70 -2.17
N TYR A 97 1.72 23.57 -1.67
CA TYR A 97 2.11 23.40 -0.28
C TYR A 97 3.49 22.75 -0.15
N THR A 98 4.41 23.44 0.54
CA THR A 98 5.81 23.02 0.71
C THR A 98 6.14 22.52 2.11
N GLY A 99 5.14 22.46 3.00
CA GLY A 99 5.32 22.01 4.37
C GLY A 99 5.23 20.49 4.52
N ASP A 100 5.35 20.05 5.78
CA ASP A 100 5.26 18.63 6.10
C ASP A 100 3.84 18.09 5.90
N VAL A 101 3.77 16.88 5.34
CA VAL A 101 2.51 16.14 5.18
C VAL A 101 2.56 14.91 6.07
N TYR A 102 1.46 14.64 6.76
CA TYR A 102 1.27 13.46 7.59
C TYR A 102 0.21 12.56 6.98
N GLY A 103 0.49 11.27 6.95
CA GLY A 103 -0.39 10.24 6.41
C GLY A 103 -0.67 9.15 7.44
N GLY A 104 -1.90 8.66 7.46
CA GLY A 104 -2.34 7.60 8.35
C GLY A 104 -3.29 6.64 7.66
N ASP A 105 -3.32 5.41 8.18
CA ASP A 105 -4.31 4.40 7.82
C ASP A 105 -5.16 4.16 9.06
N VAL A 106 -6.21 4.96 9.23
CA VAL A 106 -7.05 4.99 10.43
C VAL A 106 -8.48 4.69 10.02
N THR A 107 -9.04 3.64 10.62
CA THR A 107 -10.46 3.31 10.46
C THR A 107 -11.26 4.01 11.55
N PHE A 108 -12.17 4.90 11.15
CA PHE A 108 -13.14 5.50 12.05
C PHE A 108 -14.45 4.73 11.94
N ASN A 109 -14.84 4.06 13.02
CA ASN A 109 -16.17 3.44 13.08
C ASN A 109 -17.20 4.55 13.31
N ALA A 110 -18.02 4.82 12.28
CA ALA A 110 -19.11 5.80 12.37
C ALA A 110 -20.25 5.35 13.30
N PHE A 111 -20.34 4.05 13.58
CA PHE A 111 -21.33 3.45 14.45
C PHE A 111 -20.64 2.43 15.37
N SER A 112 -20.94 2.50 16.66
CA SER A 112 -20.66 1.41 17.60
C SER A 112 -21.66 0.28 17.35
N GLN A 113 -21.16 -0.93 17.11
CA GLN A 113 -21.99 -2.14 17.19
C GLN A 113 -22.42 -2.41 18.63
#